data_AF-A0A023DK62-F1
#
_entry.id   AF-A0A023DK62-F1
#
_cell.length_a   1.000
_cell.length_b   1.000
_cell.length_c   1.000
_cell.angle_alpha   90.00
_cell.angle_beta   90.00
_cell.angle_gamma   90.00
#
_symmetry.space_group_name_H-M   'P 1'
#
loop_
_entity.id
_entity.type
_entity.pdbx_description
1 polymer ?
#
loop_
_entity_poly.entity_id
_entity_poly.type
_entity_poly.pdbx_seq_one_letter_code
_entity_poly.pdbx_strand_id
1 'polypeptide(L)'
;MIEEKDRFKHKLDFLFKAIDDAQNTIRFADTKAGAVIAFWSLVITALIRTKESWYSWLISINTWIDKIVVYIILILMIYFCVQSVWLAYLTIVPKSNPDAHIDKDGVDVQGLFYLHAMKPTLKGKYLYHNYSDLKLAITTKEYLCKLDGLSDADIHKELAFELQKVSFIRNLKIHRVNIAITAVIRFLITLFILFVYWFGHQFIQFKGDNELFHLEVNGKLFIVLYIAHKIGDYLFQTDKQARLKSEEWGPLLKHCLVYTLIVIGVAYLYTGLFNWTAVMIIFFTHVFLDKRSFLLWWGKYVKRVKESDIPHMQSAMLELDQAFHYIVLFIVSLIY
;
A
#
# COMPACT_ATOMS: atom_id res chain seq x y z
N MET A 1 35.84 -35.41 -22.87
CA MET A 1 35.91 -34.36 -23.90
C MET A 1 34.55 -34.03 -24.53
N ILE A 2 33.84 -34.96 -25.17
CA ILE A 2 32.50 -34.68 -25.76
C ILE A 2 31.49 -34.28 -24.67
N GLU A 3 31.44 -35.04 -23.58
CA GLU A 3 30.51 -34.82 -22.46
C GLU A 3 30.74 -33.49 -21.70
N GLU A 4 31.98 -33.01 -21.68
CA GLU A 4 32.37 -31.75 -21.03
C GLU A 4 31.98 -30.53 -21.89
N LYS A 5 32.17 -30.64 -23.21
CA LYS A 5 31.73 -29.63 -24.18
C LYS A 5 30.20 -29.51 -24.20
N ASP A 6 29.49 -30.63 -24.12
CA ASP A 6 28.02 -30.64 -24.02
C ASP A 6 27.55 -30.00 -22.70
N ARG A 7 28.20 -30.30 -21.58
CA ARG A 7 27.87 -29.67 -20.28
C ARG A 7 28.08 -28.16 -20.32
N PHE A 8 29.18 -27.69 -20.92
CA PHE A 8 29.44 -26.25 -21.05
C PHE A 8 28.38 -25.56 -21.91
N LYS A 9 28.03 -26.15 -23.05
CA LYS A 9 26.94 -25.66 -23.90
C LYS A 9 25.61 -25.58 -23.16
N HIS A 10 25.25 -26.61 -22.38
CA HIS A 10 24.03 -26.60 -21.57
C HIS A 10 24.01 -25.48 -20.52
N LYS A 11 25.16 -25.16 -19.90
CA LYS A 11 25.27 -24.04 -18.97
C LYS A 11 25.06 -22.69 -19.67
N LEU A 12 25.62 -22.51 -20.86
CA LEU A 12 25.40 -21.29 -21.65
C LEU A 12 23.92 -21.16 -22.05
N ASP A 13 23.33 -22.22 -22.58
CA ASP A 13 21.91 -22.24 -22.97
C ASP A 13 21.00 -21.92 -21.78
N PHE A 14 21.33 -22.44 -20.59
CA PHE A 14 20.63 -22.11 -19.36
C PHE A 14 20.71 -20.62 -19.03
N LEU A 15 21.92 -20.03 -19.07
CA LEU A 15 22.12 -18.61 -18.78
C LEU A 15 21.38 -17.72 -19.78
N PHE A 16 21.45 -18.02 -21.08
CA PHE A 16 20.73 -17.28 -22.11
C PHE A 16 19.21 -17.32 -21.89
N LYS A 17 18.65 -18.50 -21.62
CA LYS A 17 17.22 -18.63 -21.33
C LYS A 17 16.82 -17.89 -20.06
N ALA A 18 17.64 -17.92 -19.02
CA ALA A 18 17.37 -17.20 -17.78
C ALA A 18 17.42 -15.67 -17.97
N ILE A 19 18.36 -15.17 -18.78
CA ILE A 19 18.44 -13.75 -19.13
C ILE A 19 17.20 -13.34 -19.93
N ASP A 20 16.80 -14.13 -20.93
CA ASP A 20 15.60 -13.85 -21.74
C ASP A 20 14.33 -13.83 -20.88
N ASP A 21 14.14 -14.81 -19.99
CA ASP A 21 13.02 -14.83 -19.04
C ASP A 21 13.00 -13.60 -18.12
N ALA A 22 14.18 -13.18 -17.63
CA ALA A 22 14.30 -11.98 -16.81
C ALA A 22 13.92 -10.72 -17.59
N GLN A 23 14.37 -10.60 -18.84
CA GLN A 23 14.02 -9.49 -19.73
C GLN A 23 12.53 -9.48 -20.10
N ASN A 24 11.93 -10.64 -20.34
CA ASN A 24 10.48 -10.80 -20.54
C ASN A 24 9.70 -10.30 -19.33
N THR A 25 10.15 -10.68 -18.12
CA THR A 25 9.52 -10.22 -16.88
C THR A 25 9.67 -8.70 -16.68
N ILE A 26 10.82 -8.13 -17.04
CA ILE A 26 11.05 -6.67 -17.00
C ILE A 26 10.05 -5.94 -17.92
N ARG A 27 9.92 -6.40 -19.18
CA ARG A 27 8.96 -5.82 -20.14
C ARG A 27 7.53 -5.90 -19.62
N PHE A 28 7.15 -7.03 -19.02
CA PHE A 28 5.84 -7.19 -18.42
C PHE A 28 5.59 -6.23 -17.23
N ALA A 29 6.60 -6.02 -16.38
CA ALA A 29 6.51 -5.04 -15.29
C ALA A 29 6.35 -3.61 -15.82
N ASP A 30 7.03 -3.25 -16.91
CA ASP A 30 6.89 -1.95 -17.57
C ASP A 30 5.49 -1.75 -18.15
N THR A 31 4.91 -2.77 -18.80
CA THR A 31 3.51 -2.73 -19.27
C THR A 31 2.52 -2.52 -18.13
N LYS A 32 2.71 -3.23 -17.00
CA LYS A 32 1.87 -3.04 -15.80
C LYS A 32 1.98 -1.63 -15.23
N ALA A 33 3.19 -1.07 -15.16
CA ALA A 33 3.39 0.30 -14.71
C ALA A 33 2.72 1.31 -15.66
N GLY A 34 2.79 1.09 -16.98
CA GLY A 34 2.06 1.87 -17.97
C GLY A 34 0.55 1.83 -17.76
N ALA A 35 -0.03 0.66 -17.46
CA ALA A 35 -1.45 0.53 -17.14
C ALA A 35 -1.85 1.30 -15.87
N VAL A 36 -0.99 1.32 -14.84
CA VAL A 36 -1.21 2.14 -13.63
C VAL A 36 -1.25 3.62 -13.97
N ILE A 37 -0.34 4.12 -14.82
CA ILE A 37 -0.34 5.52 -15.26
C ILE A 37 -1.63 5.85 -16.03
N ALA A 38 -2.04 4.98 -16.97
CA ALA A 38 -3.27 5.17 -17.72
C ALA A 38 -4.51 5.21 -16.82
N PHE A 39 -4.57 4.36 -15.80
CA PHE A 39 -5.63 4.39 -14.79
C PHE A 39 -5.69 5.76 -14.09
N TRP A 40 -4.55 6.31 -13.66
CA TRP A 40 -4.54 7.63 -13.01
C TRP A 40 -4.90 8.76 -13.95
N SER A 41 -4.56 8.67 -15.24
CA SER A 41 -5.05 9.62 -16.24
C SER A 41 -6.58 9.63 -16.30
N LEU A 42 -7.23 8.47 -16.30
CA LEU A 42 -8.70 8.38 -16.24
C LEU A 42 -9.27 9.00 -14.97
N VAL A 43 -8.66 8.72 -13.81
CA VAL A 43 -9.09 9.29 -12.51
C VAL A 43 -8.96 10.82 -12.54
N ILE A 44 -7.85 11.37 -13.00
CA ILE A 44 -7.64 12.82 -13.10
C ILE A 44 -8.68 13.45 -14.04
N THR A 45 -8.92 12.85 -15.20
CA THR A 45 -9.96 13.32 -16.13
C THR A 45 -11.34 13.32 -15.47
N ALA A 46 -11.71 12.27 -14.75
CA ALA A 46 -12.97 12.19 -14.03
C ALA A 46 -13.09 13.28 -12.94
N LEU A 47 -12.02 13.52 -12.18
CA LEU A 47 -11.97 14.57 -11.15
C LEU A 47 -12.13 15.96 -11.75
N ILE A 48 -11.44 16.26 -12.85
CA ILE A 48 -11.57 17.55 -13.56
C ILE A 48 -13.01 17.75 -14.04
N ARG A 49 -13.60 16.72 -14.67
CA ARG A 49 -14.98 16.77 -15.18
C ARG A 49 -16.02 17.01 -14.08
N THR A 50 -15.75 16.53 -12.87
CA THR A 50 -16.69 16.58 -11.74
C THR A 50 -16.32 17.62 -10.68
N LYS A 51 -15.35 18.50 -10.98
CA LYS A 51 -14.78 19.48 -10.03
C LYS A 51 -15.84 20.29 -9.27
N GLU A 52 -16.82 20.85 -9.97
CA GLU A 52 -17.84 21.70 -9.36
C GLU A 52 -18.76 20.90 -8.42
N SER A 53 -19.08 19.66 -8.77
CA SER A 53 -19.84 18.75 -7.90
C SER A 53 -19.07 18.39 -6.64
N TRP A 54 -17.77 18.15 -6.75
CA TRP A 54 -16.90 17.89 -5.58
C TRP A 54 -16.79 19.12 -4.67
N TYR A 55 -16.59 20.29 -5.24
CA TYR A 55 -16.45 21.54 -4.48
C TYR A 55 -17.73 21.90 -3.73
N SER A 56 -18.89 21.84 -4.41
CA SER A 56 -20.19 22.11 -3.79
C SER A 56 -20.52 21.10 -2.69
N TRP A 57 -20.20 19.81 -2.89
CA TRP A 57 -20.37 18.80 -1.84
C TRP A 57 -19.47 19.06 -0.63
N LEU A 58 -18.20 19.41 -0.81
CA LEU A 58 -17.29 19.69 0.30
C LEU A 58 -17.75 20.87 1.16
N ILE A 59 -18.34 21.90 0.53
CA ILE A 59 -18.87 23.06 1.25
C ILE A 59 -20.18 22.73 1.96
N SER A 60 -20.99 21.80 1.45
CA SER A 60 -22.27 21.44 2.07
C SER A 60 -22.13 20.63 3.36
N ILE A 61 -20.92 20.14 3.66
CA ILE A 61 -20.61 19.51 4.94
C ILE A 61 -20.61 20.59 6.03
N ASN A 62 -21.60 20.55 6.91
CA ASN A 62 -21.81 21.62 7.89
C ASN A 62 -20.99 21.42 9.17
N THR A 63 -20.90 20.20 9.70
CA THR A 63 -20.22 19.96 10.98
C THR A 63 -18.70 19.88 10.81
N TRP A 64 -17.95 20.34 11.82
CA TRP A 64 -16.50 20.39 11.78
C TRP A 64 -15.86 18.99 11.79
N ILE A 65 -16.51 18.02 12.43
CA ILE A 65 -15.99 16.64 12.57
C ILE A 65 -16.15 15.88 11.27
N ASP A 66 -17.31 16.05 10.62
CA ASP A 66 -17.54 15.53 9.26
C ASP A 66 -16.46 16.07 8.31
N LYS A 67 -16.10 17.35 8.42
CA LYS A 67 -14.99 17.95 7.63
C LYS A 67 -13.66 17.28 7.93
N ILE A 68 -13.32 17.06 9.20
CA ILE A 68 -12.07 16.38 9.59
C ILE A 68 -12.01 14.97 8.99
N VAL A 69 -13.08 14.18 9.16
CA VAL A 69 -13.13 12.80 8.65
C VAL A 69 -12.97 12.78 7.13
N VAL A 70 -13.71 13.63 6.42
CA VAL A 70 -13.62 13.73 4.96
C VAL A 70 -12.21 14.17 4.53
N TYR A 71 -11.62 15.18 5.17
CA TYR A 71 -10.26 15.63 4.84
C TYR A 71 -9.19 14.56 5.10
N ILE A 72 -9.30 13.78 6.18
CA ILE A 72 -8.40 12.66 6.42
C ILE A 72 -8.50 11.63 5.28
N ILE A 73 -9.71 11.27 4.87
CA ILE A 73 -9.93 10.32 3.76
C ILE A 73 -9.32 10.88 2.46
N LEU A 74 -9.52 12.16 2.16
CA LEU A 74 -8.96 12.81 0.97
C LEU A 74 -7.43 12.87 1.00
N ILE A 75 -6.82 13.17 2.15
CA ILE A 75 -5.35 13.17 2.31
C ILE A 75 -4.80 11.77 2.05
N LEU A 76 -5.44 10.73 2.60
CA LEU A 76 -5.06 9.33 2.35
C LEU A 76 -5.18 8.95 0.87
N MET A 77 -6.26 9.39 0.21
CA MET A 77 -6.44 9.20 -1.23
C MET A 77 -5.31 9.84 -2.04
N ILE A 78 -4.95 11.10 -1.73
CA ILE A 78 -3.85 11.80 -2.39
C ILE A 78 -2.52 11.08 -2.15
N TYR A 79 -2.26 10.63 -0.91
CA TYR A 79 -1.07 9.88 -0.57
C TYR A 79 -0.94 8.60 -1.41
N PHE A 80 -1.99 7.78 -1.51
CA PHE A 80 -1.97 6.56 -2.32
C PHE A 80 -1.84 6.84 -3.82
N CYS A 81 -2.43 7.93 -4.31
CA CYS A 81 -2.26 8.39 -5.69
C CYS A 81 -0.79 8.73 -5.98
N VAL A 82 -0.19 9.62 -5.18
CA VAL A 82 1.21 10.04 -5.34
C VAL A 82 2.15 8.85 -5.23
N GLN A 83 1.96 7.99 -4.22
CA GLN A 83 2.75 6.77 -4.05
C GLN A 83 2.67 5.86 -5.28
N SER A 84 1.45 5.62 -5.81
CA SER A 84 1.24 4.76 -6.96
C SER A 84 1.91 5.31 -8.23
N VAL A 85 1.65 6.58 -8.55
CA VAL A 85 2.23 7.25 -9.74
C VAL A 85 3.75 7.30 -9.65
N TRP A 86 4.30 7.65 -8.49
CA TRP A 86 5.76 7.74 -8.30
C TRP A 86 6.45 6.40 -8.49
N LEU A 87 5.91 5.32 -7.92
CA LEU A 87 6.49 3.99 -8.05
C LEU A 87 6.32 3.40 -9.46
N ALA A 88 5.20 3.68 -10.13
CA ALA A 88 5.02 3.34 -11.54
C ALA A 88 6.05 4.05 -12.43
N TYR A 89 6.26 5.35 -12.21
CA TYR A 89 7.29 6.13 -12.90
C TYR A 89 8.70 5.55 -12.67
N LEU A 90 9.07 5.23 -11.42
CA LEU A 90 10.36 4.61 -11.09
C LEU A 90 10.52 3.17 -11.61
N THR A 91 9.44 2.52 -12.02
CA THR A 91 9.49 1.21 -12.69
C THR A 91 9.92 1.37 -14.15
N ILE A 92 9.32 2.34 -14.84
CA ILE A 92 9.60 2.64 -16.26
C ILE A 92 10.97 3.31 -16.43
N VAL A 93 11.28 4.27 -15.56
CA VAL A 93 12.53 5.06 -15.60
C VAL A 93 13.40 4.70 -14.38
N PRO A 94 14.15 3.58 -14.43
CA PRO A 94 15.04 3.20 -13.34
C PRO A 94 16.21 4.20 -13.22
N LYS A 95 16.52 4.61 -11.99
CA LYS A 95 17.62 5.54 -11.67
C LYS A 95 18.86 4.88 -11.04
N SER A 96 18.85 3.57 -10.87
CA SER A 96 19.93 2.80 -10.21
C SER A 96 20.86 2.18 -11.24
N ASN A 97 22.18 2.31 -11.03
CA ASN A 97 23.19 1.58 -11.80
C ASN A 97 23.27 0.12 -11.30
N PRO A 98 22.90 -0.90 -12.11
CA PRO A 98 22.94 -2.30 -11.68
C PRO A 98 24.34 -2.78 -11.29
N ASP A 99 25.39 -2.26 -11.94
CA ASP A 99 26.78 -2.67 -11.67
C ASP A 99 27.21 -2.37 -10.23
N ALA A 100 26.65 -1.32 -9.62
CA ALA A 100 26.96 -0.91 -8.25
C ALA A 100 26.26 -1.78 -7.19
N HIS A 101 25.36 -2.68 -7.59
CA HIS A 101 24.54 -3.50 -6.71
C HIS A 101 24.86 -4.99 -6.80
N ILE A 102 25.95 -5.35 -7.48
CA ILE A 102 26.42 -6.72 -7.61
C ILE A 102 27.82 -6.81 -7.01
N ASP A 103 27.97 -7.72 -6.05
CA ASP A 103 29.28 -8.10 -5.54
C ASP A 103 29.96 -9.01 -6.55
N LYS A 104 31.15 -8.60 -6.99
CA LYS A 104 31.95 -9.34 -7.98
C LYS A 104 32.86 -10.37 -7.33
N ASP A 105 33.08 -10.33 -6.01
CA ASP A 105 33.93 -11.27 -5.27
C ASP A 105 35.24 -11.65 -6.00
N GLY A 106 35.95 -10.64 -6.53
CA GLY A 106 37.21 -10.82 -7.26
C GLY A 106 37.09 -11.37 -8.70
N VAL A 107 35.89 -11.61 -9.22
CA VAL A 107 35.65 -12.00 -10.61
C VAL A 107 35.83 -10.79 -11.53
N ASP A 108 36.86 -10.84 -12.38
CA ASP A 108 37.07 -9.85 -13.43
C ASP A 108 36.11 -10.12 -14.61
N VAL A 109 35.34 -9.09 -14.97
CA VAL A 109 34.35 -9.11 -16.06
C VAL A 109 34.56 -7.88 -16.92
N GLN A 110 34.62 -8.08 -18.24
CA GLN A 110 35.01 -7.02 -19.17
C GLN A 110 33.82 -6.15 -19.60
N GLY A 111 32.57 -6.55 -19.33
CA GLY A 111 31.37 -5.79 -19.68
C GLY A 111 31.09 -5.78 -21.19
N LEU A 112 31.36 -6.89 -21.88
CA LEU A 112 31.29 -6.99 -23.34
C LEU A 112 29.92 -7.46 -23.85
N PHE A 113 29.06 -7.97 -22.96
CA PHE A 113 27.74 -8.45 -23.34
C PHE A 113 26.76 -7.31 -23.66
N TYR A 114 26.82 -6.21 -22.90
CA TYR A 114 25.93 -5.05 -23.09
C TYR A 114 26.71 -3.75 -23.30
N LEU A 115 26.73 -3.25 -24.54
CA LEU A 115 27.39 -2.00 -24.91
C LEU A 115 26.44 -0.81 -24.70
N HIS A 116 26.74 0.04 -23.70
CA HIS A 116 25.88 1.19 -23.37
C HIS A 116 26.60 2.54 -23.40
N ALA A 117 27.94 2.55 -23.39
CA ALA A 117 28.71 3.78 -23.31
C ALA A 117 28.79 4.47 -24.68
N MET A 118 28.48 5.77 -24.72
CA MET A 118 28.50 6.61 -25.92
C MET A 118 29.57 7.71 -25.80
N LYS A 119 30.15 8.10 -26.93
CA LYS A 119 31.09 9.21 -27.06
C LYS A 119 30.63 10.14 -28.19
N PRO A 120 30.34 11.43 -27.93
CA PRO A 120 30.22 12.05 -26.59
C PRO A 120 29.02 11.51 -25.79
N THR A 121 29.00 11.74 -24.48
CA THR A 121 27.89 11.32 -23.61
C THR A 121 26.56 11.92 -24.10
N LEU A 122 25.51 11.11 -24.16
CA LEU A 122 24.20 11.52 -24.65
C LEU A 122 23.54 12.53 -23.69
N LYS A 123 23.75 13.82 -23.93
CA LYS A 123 23.17 14.95 -23.16
C LYS A 123 22.95 16.17 -24.06
N GLY A 124 22.02 17.04 -23.66
CA GLY A 124 21.79 18.33 -24.34
C GLY A 124 21.41 18.16 -25.80
N LYS A 125 22.13 18.84 -26.71
CA LYS A 125 21.86 18.80 -28.16
C LYS A 125 21.79 17.38 -28.73
N TYR A 126 22.61 16.44 -28.23
CA TYR A 126 22.67 15.07 -28.71
C TYR A 126 21.39 14.25 -28.45
N LEU A 127 20.47 14.74 -27.59
CA LEU A 127 19.16 14.12 -27.37
C LEU A 127 18.13 14.48 -28.46
N TYR A 128 18.34 15.59 -29.17
CA TYR A 128 17.31 16.18 -30.04
C TYR A 128 17.69 16.17 -31.53
N HIS A 129 18.94 15.83 -31.86
CA HIS A 129 19.44 15.80 -33.24
C HIS A 129 20.41 14.63 -33.44
N ASN A 130 20.37 14.04 -34.63
CA ASN A 130 21.25 12.94 -35.03
C ASN A 130 22.57 13.50 -35.59
N TYR A 131 23.57 13.62 -34.72
CA TYR A 131 24.90 14.07 -35.14
C TYR A 131 25.81 12.88 -35.51
N SER A 132 26.61 13.04 -36.56
CA SER A 132 27.51 11.99 -37.06
C SER A 132 28.72 11.70 -36.15
N ASP A 133 29.02 12.59 -35.21
CA ASP A 133 30.07 12.44 -34.19
C ASP A 133 29.61 11.64 -32.97
N LEU A 134 28.31 11.35 -32.85
CA LEU A 134 27.75 10.48 -31.81
C LEU A 134 28.01 9.00 -32.16
N LYS A 135 28.91 8.35 -31.43
CA LYS A 135 29.32 6.95 -31.66
C LYS A 135 29.35 6.16 -30.35
N LEU A 136 29.39 4.83 -30.44
CA LEU A 136 29.72 3.99 -29.28
C LEU A 136 31.14 4.30 -28.78
N ALA A 137 31.33 4.22 -27.47
CA ALA A 137 32.61 4.55 -26.83
C ALA A 137 33.73 3.59 -27.24
N ILE A 138 33.40 2.32 -27.49
CA ILE A 138 34.32 1.29 -27.98
C ILE A 138 34.25 1.19 -29.51
N THR A 139 35.40 1.08 -30.17
CA THR A 139 35.45 0.85 -31.62
C THR A 139 35.22 -0.63 -31.94
N THR A 140 34.73 -0.95 -33.15
CA THR A 140 34.56 -2.35 -33.60
C THR A 140 35.85 -3.15 -33.51
N LYS A 141 36.99 -2.55 -33.88
CA LYS A 141 38.31 -3.20 -33.80
C LYS A 141 38.70 -3.54 -32.36
N GLU A 142 38.47 -2.62 -31.43
CA GLU A 142 38.75 -2.84 -30.01
C GLU A 142 37.82 -3.90 -29.42
N TYR A 143 36.53 -3.88 -29.78
CA TYR A 143 35.56 -4.88 -29.33
C TYR A 143 35.94 -6.29 -29.78
N LEU A 144 36.27 -6.47 -31.07
CA LEU A 144 36.70 -7.76 -31.62
C LEU A 144 37.96 -8.28 -30.92
N CYS A 145 38.96 -7.42 -30.72
CA CYS A 145 40.19 -7.79 -30.01
C CYS A 145 39.91 -8.31 -28.60
N LYS A 146 38.99 -7.65 -27.86
CA LYS A 146 38.60 -8.10 -26.52
C LYS A 146 37.79 -9.40 -26.56
N LEU A 147 36.89 -9.54 -27.53
CA LEU A 147 36.07 -10.73 -27.71
C LEU A 147 36.91 -11.97 -28.07
N ASP A 148 37.83 -11.83 -29.02
CA ASP A 148 38.75 -12.89 -29.46
C ASP A 148 39.70 -13.34 -28.33
N GLY A 149 39.95 -12.47 -27.36
CA GLY A 149 40.77 -12.74 -26.19
C GLY A 149 40.06 -13.47 -25.04
N LEU A 150 38.73 -13.68 -25.11
CA LEU A 150 37.98 -14.36 -24.06
C LEU A 150 38.09 -15.88 -24.19
N SER A 151 38.30 -16.56 -23.06
CA SER A 151 38.11 -18.01 -22.99
C SER A 151 36.63 -18.37 -22.80
N ASP A 152 36.27 -19.63 -23.09
CA ASP A 152 34.95 -20.19 -22.80
C ASP A 152 34.53 -19.95 -21.33
N ALA A 153 35.46 -20.08 -20.39
CA ALA A 153 35.19 -19.83 -18.97
C ALA A 153 34.86 -18.35 -18.69
N ASP A 154 35.48 -17.42 -19.41
CA ASP A 154 35.24 -15.99 -19.24
C ASP A 154 33.89 -15.57 -19.83
N ILE A 155 33.49 -16.16 -20.96
CA ILE A 155 32.14 -15.99 -21.51
C ILE A 155 31.08 -16.44 -20.49
N HIS A 156 31.31 -17.57 -19.81
CA HIS A 156 30.39 -18.05 -18.78
C HIS A 156 30.27 -17.08 -17.59
N LYS A 157 31.39 -16.53 -17.11
CA LYS A 157 31.41 -15.51 -16.04
C LYS A 157 30.68 -14.24 -16.47
N GLU A 158 30.93 -13.77 -17.70
CA GLU A 158 30.30 -12.59 -18.27
C GLU A 158 28.77 -12.75 -18.32
N LEU A 159 28.27 -13.89 -18.80
CA LEU A 159 26.84 -14.18 -18.83
C LEU A 159 26.23 -14.33 -17.43
N ALA A 160 26.95 -14.92 -16.49
CA ALA A 160 26.48 -15.04 -15.11
C ALA A 160 26.34 -13.66 -14.45
N PHE A 161 27.30 -12.77 -14.68
CA PHE A 161 27.26 -11.38 -14.21
C PHE A 161 26.09 -10.61 -14.83
N GLU A 162 25.85 -10.78 -16.13
CA GLU A 162 24.70 -10.17 -16.82
C GLU A 162 23.37 -10.68 -16.28
N LEU A 163 23.24 -11.99 -16.05
CA LEU A 163 22.04 -12.57 -15.42
C LEU A 163 21.77 -11.93 -14.05
N GLN A 164 22.79 -11.69 -13.24
CA GLN A 164 22.64 -11.00 -11.96
C GLN A 164 22.14 -9.56 -12.14
N LYS A 165 22.65 -8.82 -13.13
CA LYS A 165 22.19 -7.44 -13.45
C LYS A 165 20.72 -7.41 -13.85
N VAL A 166 20.33 -8.23 -14.82
CA VAL A 166 18.93 -8.27 -15.24
C VAL A 166 18.02 -8.79 -14.14
N SER A 167 18.46 -9.74 -13.32
CA SER A 167 17.70 -10.24 -12.17
C SER A 167 17.49 -9.16 -11.10
N PHE A 168 18.50 -8.35 -10.81
CA PHE A 168 18.39 -7.21 -9.91
C PHE A 168 17.33 -6.20 -10.41
N ILE A 169 17.43 -5.79 -11.68
CA ILE A 169 16.46 -4.87 -12.29
C ILE A 169 15.05 -5.45 -12.24
N ARG A 170 14.90 -6.73 -12.63
CA ARG A 170 13.62 -7.45 -12.60
C ARG A 170 12.97 -7.40 -11.23
N ASN A 171 13.70 -7.80 -10.20
CA ASN A 171 13.17 -7.88 -8.83
C ASN A 171 12.76 -6.49 -8.32
N LEU A 172 13.56 -5.47 -8.59
CA LEU A 172 13.26 -4.09 -8.21
C LEU A 172 12.00 -3.57 -8.91
N LYS A 173 11.87 -3.79 -10.22
CA LYS A 173 10.69 -3.39 -11.01
C LYS A 173 9.42 -4.10 -10.56
N ILE A 174 9.50 -5.42 -10.35
CA ILE A 174 8.36 -6.23 -9.87
C ILE A 174 7.89 -5.74 -8.51
N HIS A 175 8.81 -5.46 -7.58
CA HIS A 175 8.43 -4.96 -6.26
C HIS A 175 7.75 -3.59 -6.33
N ARG A 176 8.32 -2.65 -7.10
CA ARG A 176 7.77 -1.30 -7.29
C ARG A 176 6.37 -1.33 -7.91
N VAL A 177 6.19 -2.10 -8.99
CA VAL A 177 4.88 -2.15 -9.68
C VAL A 177 3.81 -2.83 -8.83
N ASN A 178 4.17 -3.86 -8.04
CA ASN A 178 3.23 -4.51 -7.13
C ASN A 178 2.77 -3.55 -6.02
N ILE A 179 3.68 -2.74 -5.45
CA ILE A 179 3.31 -1.71 -4.48
C ILE A 179 2.46 -0.62 -5.16
N ALA A 180 2.79 -0.22 -6.38
CA ALA A 180 2.01 0.78 -7.12
C ALA A 180 0.56 0.31 -7.37
N ILE A 181 0.36 -0.94 -7.76
CA ILE A 181 -0.96 -1.57 -7.92
C ILE A 181 -1.67 -1.68 -6.57
N THR A 182 -0.96 -2.08 -5.51
CA THR A 182 -1.53 -2.16 -4.16
C THR A 182 -2.02 -0.78 -3.67
N ALA A 183 -1.30 0.29 -3.99
CA ALA A 183 -1.71 1.65 -3.69
C ALA A 183 -2.97 2.06 -4.49
N VAL A 184 -3.13 1.64 -5.74
CA VAL A 184 -4.41 1.80 -6.49
C VAL A 184 -5.56 1.10 -5.77
N ILE A 185 -5.36 -0.14 -5.33
CA ILE A 185 -6.40 -0.90 -4.60
C ILE A 185 -6.78 -0.16 -3.30
N ARG A 186 -5.78 0.32 -2.54
CA ARG A 186 -6.03 1.10 -1.31
C ARG A 186 -6.78 2.41 -1.59
N PHE A 187 -6.45 3.10 -2.67
CA PHE A 187 -7.20 4.28 -3.12
C PHE A 187 -8.66 3.94 -3.47
N LEU A 188 -8.92 2.83 -4.16
CA LEU A 188 -10.28 2.40 -4.47
C LEU A 188 -11.08 2.05 -3.21
N ILE A 189 -10.43 1.45 -2.21
CA ILE A 189 -11.04 1.18 -0.90
C ILE A 189 -11.38 2.50 -0.19
N THR A 190 -10.46 3.46 -0.14
CA THR A 190 -10.74 4.77 0.49
C THR A 190 -11.79 5.58 -0.27
N LEU A 191 -11.82 5.49 -1.60
CA LEU A 191 -12.88 6.06 -2.43
C LEU A 191 -14.24 5.40 -2.13
N PHE A 192 -14.28 4.08 -1.98
CA PHE A 192 -15.50 3.37 -1.61
C PHE A 192 -15.99 3.79 -0.22
N ILE A 193 -15.08 3.92 0.75
CA ILE A 193 -15.36 4.44 2.09
C ILE A 193 -15.97 5.85 2.00
N LEU A 194 -15.38 6.73 1.19
CA LEU A 194 -15.90 8.08 0.95
C LEU A 194 -17.28 8.05 0.30
N PHE A 195 -17.49 7.14 -0.66
CA PHE A 195 -18.78 6.95 -1.32
C PHE A 195 -19.86 6.49 -0.35
N VAL A 196 -19.57 5.50 0.51
CA VAL A 196 -20.50 5.03 1.56
C VAL A 196 -20.85 6.17 2.51
N TYR A 197 -19.85 6.96 2.92
CA TYR A 197 -20.05 8.14 3.75
C TYR A 197 -20.94 9.19 3.07
N TRP A 198 -20.62 9.55 1.82
CA TRP A 198 -21.38 10.50 1.02
C TRP A 198 -22.82 10.04 0.81
N PHE A 199 -23.00 8.80 0.35
CA PHE A 199 -24.30 8.20 0.08
C PHE A 199 -25.13 8.18 1.34
N GLY A 200 -24.57 7.73 2.46
CA GLY A 200 -25.23 7.75 3.75
C GLY A 200 -25.75 9.12 4.14
N HIS A 201 -24.91 10.16 4.00
CA HIS A 201 -25.28 11.54 4.33
C HIS A 201 -26.43 12.09 3.45
N GLN A 202 -26.67 11.53 2.25
CA GLN A 202 -27.81 11.93 1.41
C GLN A 202 -29.16 11.43 1.96
N PHE A 203 -29.19 10.27 2.62
CA PHE A 203 -30.46 9.67 3.10
C PHE A 203 -30.83 10.07 4.51
N ILE A 204 -29.85 10.48 5.34
CA ILE A 204 -30.07 10.76 6.76
C ILE A 204 -29.40 12.08 7.11
N GLN A 205 -30.15 13.17 6.98
CA GLN A 205 -29.74 14.48 7.47
C GLN A 205 -30.33 14.70 8.86
N PHE A 206 -29.49 14.62 9.90
CA PHE A 206 -29.81 15.18 11.20
C PHE A 206 -29.09 16.52 11.36
N LYS A 207 -29.84 17.56 11.75
CA LYS A 207 -29.27 18.83 12.19
C LYS A 207 -28.55 18.58 13.52
N GLY A 208 -27.23 18.41 13.46
CA GLY A 208 -26.36 18.60 14.61
C GLY A 208 -26.02 20.08 14.73
N ASP A 209 -26.22 20.66 15.91
CA ASP A 209 -25.90 22.06 16.15
C ASP A 209 -24.39 22.32 16.01
N ASN A 210 -24.05 23.43 15.34
CA ASN A 210 -22.69 23.82 14.96
C ASN A 210 -21.94 24.50 16.12
N GLU A 211 -21.96 23.93 17.32
CA GLU A 211 -21.25 24.54 18.45
C GLU A 211 -19.89 23.88 18.65
N LEU A 212 -18.85 24.71 18.54
CA LEU A 212 -17.46 24.27 18.38
C LEU A 212 -16.88 23.65 19.68
N PHE A 213 -17.46 23.88 20.86
CA PHE A 213 -16.89 23.47 22.14
C PHE A 213 -17.91 23.41 23.30
N HIS A 214 -19.01 22.66 23.15
CA HIS A 214 -19.75 22.19 24.33
C HIS A 214 -19.29 20.77 24.66
N LEU A 215 -18.21 20.67 25.46
CA LEU A 215 -17.75 19.40 26.06
C LEU A 215 -18.70 19.00 27.20
N GLU A 216 -20.00 18.93 26.92
CA GLU A 216 -20.97 18.35 27.84
C GLU A 216 -21.15 16.89 27.45
N VAL A 217 -20.79 15.98 28.37
CA VAL A 217 -20.99 14.55 28.14
C VAL A 217 -22.49 14.31 28.02
N ASN A 218 -22.93 13.81 26.87
CA ASN A 218 -24.26 13.27 26.70
C ASN A 218 -24.35 11.94 27.47
N GLY A 219 -24.53 12.02 28.79
CA GLY A 219 -24.50 10.86 29.67
C GLY A 219 -25.54 9.80 29.29
N LYS A 220 -26.70 10.24 28.78
CA LYS A 220 -27.72 9.35 28.23
C LYS A 220 -27.19 8.59 27.03
N LEU A 221 -26.58 9.27 26.06
CA LEU A 221 -25.99 8.63 24.89
C LEU A 221 -24.84 7.69 25.27
N PHE A 222 -23.96 8.09 26.18
CA PHE A 222 -22.87 7.22 26.65
C PHE A 222 -23.40 5.91 27.25
N ILE A 223 -24.40 5.98 28.13
CA ILE A 223 -25.01 4.79 28.75
C ILE A 223 -25.63 3.88 27.67
N VAL A 224 -26.36 4.47 26.72
CA VAL A 224 -26.99 3.71 25.62
C VAL A 224 -25.92 3.03 24.75
N LEU A 225 -24.88 3.75 24.34
CA LEU A 225 -23.77 3.21 23.56
C LEU A 225 -23.02 2.12 24.32
N TYR A 226 -22.77 2.30 25.61
CA TYR A 226 -22.12 1.32 26.48
C TYR A 226 -22.92 0.01 26.56
N ILE A 227 -24.24 0.11 26.80
CA ILE A 227 -25.13 -1.06 26.84
C ILE A 227 -25.17 -1.73 25.47
N ALA A 228 -25.32 -0.95 24.40
CA ALA A 228 -25.36 -1.49 23.04
C ALA A 228 -24.07 -2.19 22.65
N HIS A 229 -22.92 -1.67 23.10
CA HIS A 229 -21.63 -2.31 22.92
C HIS A 229 -21.60 -3.69 23.58
N LYS A 230 -22.06 -3.81 24.83
CA LYS A 230 -22.14 -5.11 25.51
C LYS A 230 -23.07 -6.09 24.78
N ILE A 231 -24.19 -5.61 24.25
CA ILE A 231 -25.09 -6.43 23.45
C ILE A 231 -24.39 -6.90 22.17
N GLY A 232 -23.74 -6.00 21.43
CA GLY A 232 -23.04 -6.34 20.19
C GLY A 232 -21.89 -7.33 20.39
N ASP A 233 -21.04 -7.09 21.39
CA ASP A 233 -19.82 -7.88 21.61
C ASP A 233 -20.04 -9.21 22.32
N TYR A 234 -21.01 -9.30 23.22
CA TYR A 234 -21.21 -10.52 24.02
C TYR A 234 -22.43 -11.32 23.60
N LEU A 235 -23.51 -10.68 23.16
CA LEU A 235 -24.76 -11.38 22.84
C LEU A 235 -24.84 -11.82 21.37
N PHE A 236 -24.34 -10.98 20.45
CA PHE A 236 -24.45 -11.22 19.01
C PHE A 236 -23.13 -11.69 18.36
N GLN A 237 -22.02 -11.67 19.09
CA GLN A 237 -20.77 -12.24 18.64
C GLN A 237 -20.82 -13.77 18.71
N THR A 238 -20.48 -14.43 17.61
CA THR A 238 -20.36 -15.88 17.54
C THR A 238 -19.00 -16.37 18.05
N ASP A 239 -18.91 -17.63 18.49
CA ASP A 239 -17.64 -18.23 18.94
C ASP A 239 -16.54 -18.16 17.86
N LYS A 240 -16.91 -18.39 16.59
CA LYS A 240 -15.98 -18.25 15.46
C LYS A 240 -15.41 -16.84 15.36
N GLN A 241 -16.23 -15.80 15.56
CA GLN A 241 -15.77 -14.42 15.56
C GLN A 241 -14.87 -14.13 16.76
N ALA A 242 -15.25 -14.59 17.96
CA ALA A 242 -14.48 -14.40 19.18
C ALA A 242 -13.05 -14.94 19.06
N ARG A 243 -12.89 -16.13 18.46
CA ARG A 243 -11.61 -16.82 18.36
C ARG A 243 -10.73 -16.32 17.21
N LEU A 244 -11.32 -15.98 16.07
CA LEU A 244 -10.56 -15.70 14.84
C LEU A 244 -10.40 -14.22 14.51
N LYS A 245 -11.11 -13.30 15.18
CA LYS A 245 -11.08 -11.85 14.81
C LYS A 245 -9.70 -11.20 14.89
N SER A 246 -8.81 -11.68 15.77
CA SER A 246 -7.45 -11.15 15.85
C SER A 246 -6.54 -11.64 14.71
N GLU A 247 -6.86 -12.79 14.10
CA GLU A 247 -5.99 -13.45 13.12
C GLU A 247 -6.51 -13.22 11.69
N GLU A 248 -7.80 -13.40 11.48
CA GLU A 248 -8.45 -13.38 10.17
C GLU A 248 -9.32 -12.12 9.97
N TRP A 249 -9.21 -11.49 8.79
CA TRP A 249 -9.99 -10.31 8.44
C TRP A 249 -11.49 -10.58 8.24
N GLY A 250 -11.86 -11.76 7.74
CA GLY A 250 -13.27 -12.11 7.48
C GLY A 250 -14.13 -12.14 8.76
N PRO A 251 -13.77 -12.94 9.78
CA PRO A 251 -14.44 -12.95 11.07
C PRO A 251 -14.45 -11.58 11.75
N LEU A 252 -13.33 -10.83 11.69
CA LEU A 252 -13.21 -9.48 12.22
C LEU A 252 -14.23 -8.54 11.59
N LEU A 253 -14.20 -8.36 10.28
CA LEU A 253 -15.09 -7.44 9.57
C LEU A 253 -16.56 -7.80 9.76
N LYS A 254 -16.90 -9.09 9.75
CA LYS A 254 -18.27 -9.54 10.03
C LYS A 254 -18.72 -9.16 11.44
N HIS A 255 -17.84 -9.35 12.43
CA HIS A 255 -18.13 -8.98 13.82
C HIS A 255 -18.32 -7.47 13.96
N CYS A 256 -17.36 -6.67 13.47
CA CYS A 256 -17.47 -5.21 13.53
C CYS A 256 -18.73 -4.71 12.83
N LEU A 257 -19.14 -5.31 11.71
CA LEU A 257 -20.37 -4.93 11.01
C LEU A 257 -21.61 -5.23 11.85
N VAL A 258 -21.73 -6.44 12.41
CA VAL A 258 -22.86 -6.81 13.29
C VAL A 258 -22.89 -5.93 14.53
N TYR A 259 -21.74 -5.73 15.17
CA TYR A 259 -21.55 -4.85 16.31
C TYR A 259 -22.05 -3.43 16.01
N THR A 260 -21.54 -2.82 14.93
CA THR A 260 -21.90 -1.45 14.56
C THR A 260 -23.39 -1.31 14.25
N LEU A 261 -24.00 -2.28 13.56
CA LEU A 261 -25.46 -2.26 13.32
C LEU A 261 -26.28 -2.28 14.62
N ILE A 262 -25.86 -3.07 15.61
CA ILE A 262 -26.52 -3.14 16.92
C ILE A 262 -26.33 -1.84 17.68
N VAL A 263 -25.10 -1.32 17.75
CA VAL A 263 -24.78 -0.07 18.45
C VAL A 263 -25.59 1.09 17.90
N ILE A 264 -25.64 1.23 16.57
CA ILE A 264 -26.40 2.30 15.92
C ILE A 264 -27.90 2.09 16.07
N GLY A 265 -28.39 0.86 15.89
CA GLY A 265 -29.81 0.56 16.02
C GLY A 265 -30.33 0.89 17.42
N VAL A 266 -29.60 0.49 18.46
CA VAL A 266 -29.94 0.80 19.84
C VAL A 266 -29.79 2.30 20.14
N ALA A 267 -28.71 2.95 19.68
CA ALA A 267 -28.55 4.40 19.84
C ALA A 267 -29.74 5.15 19.21
N TYR A 268 -30.06 4.85 17.95
CA TYR A 268 -31.17 5.47 17.25
C TYR A 268 -32.52 5.28 17.95
N LEU A 269 -32.82 4.06 18.41
CA LEU A 269 -34.08 3.77 19.10
C LEU A 269 -34.26 4.53 20.42
N TYR A 270 -33.18 4.77 21.18
CA TYR A 270 -33.26 5.32 22.54
C TYR A 270 -32.92 6.81 22.65
N THR A 271 -32.11 7.33 21.73
CA THR A 271 -31.68 8.74 21.72
C THR A 271 -32.12 9.48 20.47
N GLY A 272 -32.62 8.79 19.44
CA GLY A 272 -32.88 9.38 18.12
C GLY A 272 -31.60 9.69 17.34
N LEU A 273 -30.42 9.39 17.88
CA LEU A 273 -29.15 9.73 17.26
C LEU A 273 -28.86 8.81 16.07
N PHE A 274 -28.74 9.41 14.89
CA PHE A 274 -28.13 8.77 13.74
C PHE A 274 -27.17 9.75 13.05
N ASN A 275 -25.87 9.47 13.10
CA ASN A 275 -24.84 10.27 12.44
C ASN A 275 -23.78 9.36 11.79
N TRP A 276 -23.55 9.52 10.49
CA TRP A 276 -22.61 8.68 9.73
C TRP A 276 -21.16 8.82 10.16
N THR A 277 -20.74 9.99 10.66
CA THR A 277 -19.41 10.16 11.24
C THR A 277 -19.28 9.36 12.53
N ALA A 278 -20.28 9.37 13.41
CA ALA A 278 -20.30 8.50 14.59
C ALA A 278 -20.24 7.00 14.19
N VAL A 279 -21.00 6.59 13.16
CA VAL A 279 -20.96 5.22 12.61
C VAL A 279 -19.53 4.84 12.19
N MET A 280 -18.88 5.71 11.42
CA MET A 280 -17.54 5.44 10.89
C MET A 280 -16.48 5.43 11.98
N ILE A 281 -16.55 6.35 12.93
CA ILE A 281 -15.66 6.36 14.10
C ILE A 281 -15.81 5.05 14.86
N ILE A 282 -17.04 4.65 15.22
CA ILE A 282 -17.30 3.42 15.96
C ILE A 282 -16.81 2.20 15.16
N PHE A 283 -17.16 2.08 13.88
CA PHE A 283 -16.77 0.92 13.08
C PHE A 283 -15.26 0.78 12.93
N PHE A 284 -14.55 1.83 12.50
CA PHE A 284 -13.12 1.73 12.22
C PHE A 284 -12.28 1.60 13.48
N THR A 285 -12.66 2.29 14.57
CA THR A 285 -11.97 2.11 15.85
C THR A 285 -12.20 0.71 16.40
N HIS A 286 -13.40 0.14 16.26
CA HIS A 286 -13.68 -1.25 16.65
C HIS A 286 -12.81 -2.23 15.84
N VAL A 287 -12.76 -2.09 14.51
CA VAL A 287 -11.86 -2.90 13.65
C VAL A 287 -10.39 -2.79 14.09
N PHE A 288 -9.94 -1.57 14.39
CA PHE A 288 -8.56 -1.30 14.77
C PHE A 288 -8.20 -1.92 16.13
N LEU A 289 -9.08 -1.78 17.13
CA LEU A 289 -8.89 -2.32 18.48
C LEU A 289 -8.94 -3.85 18.48
N ASP A 290 -9.96 -4.44 17.84
CA ASP A 290 -10.18 -5.88 17.79
C ASP A 290 -9.10 -6.66 17.02
N LYS A 291 -8.35 -5.98 16.13
CA LYS A 291 -7.19 -6.61 15.47
C LYS A 291 -6.05 -6.93 16.45
N ARG A 292 -6.11 -6.44 17.70
CA ARG A 292 -5.16 -6.64 18.81
C ARG A 292 -3.74 -6.14 18.61
N SER A 293 -3.31 -5.79 17.40
CA SER A 293 -1.96 -5.25 17.14
C SER A 293 -1.65 -4.03 18.01
N PHE A 294 -2.62 -3.11 18.16
CA PHE A 294 -2.48 -1.94 19.03
C PHE A 294 -2.41 -2.32 20.51
N LEU A 295 -3.23 -3.27 20.96
CA LEU A 295 -3.25 -3.72 22.36
C LEU A 295 -1.96 -4.42 22.75
N LEU A 296 -1.42 -5.27 21.87
CA LEU A 296 -0.13 -5.93 22.07
C LEU A 296 1.01 -4.91 22.11
N TRP A 297 0.98 -3.92 21.22
CA TRP A 297 1.92 -2.80 21.25
C TRP A 297 1.82 -2.02 22.58
N TRP A 298 0.60 -1.66 23.01
CA TRP A 298 0.39 -0.94 24.28
C TRP A 298 0.86 -1.76 25.48
N GLY A 299 0.54 -3.06 25.51
CA GLY A 299 0.98 -3.99 26.54
C GLY A 299 2.50 -4.07 26.65
N LYS A 300 3.18 -4.21 25.51
CA LYS A 300 4.63 -4.34 25.42
C LYS A 300 5.37 -3.04 25.77
N TYR A 301 4.95 -1.92 25.19
CA TYR A 301 5.71 -0.67 25.26
C TYR A 301 5.25 0.26 26.39
N VAL A 302 3.95 0.34 26.67
CA VAL A 302 3.40 1.23 27.69
C VAL A 302 3.30 0.53 29.03
N LYS A 303 2.67 -0.65 29.08
CA LYS A 303 2.54 -1.45 30.31
C LYS A 303 3.79 -2.27 30.65
N ARG A 304 4.78 -2.33 29.73
CA ARG A 304 6.06 -3.08 29.89
C ARG A 304 5.86 -4.54 30.30
N VAL A 305 4.80 -5.16 29.79
CA VAL A 305 4.52 -6.58 30.02
C VAL A 305 5.57 -7.42 29.28
N LYS A 306 6.22 -8.34 29.99
CA LYS A 306 7.16 -9.28 29.37
C LYS A 306 6.39 -10.29 28.54
N GLU A 307 6.98 -10.70 27.42
CA GLU A 307 6.36 -11.62 26.46
C GLU A 307 6.02 -12.99 27.09
N SER A 308 6.79 -13.40 28.11
CA SER A 308 6.54 -14.59 28.94
C SER A 308 5.24 -14.53 29.74
N ASP A 309 4.74 -13.33 30.05
CA ASP A 309 3.65 -13.13 31.01
C ASP A 309 2.31 -12.92 30.29
N ILE A 310 2.32 -12.77 28.96
CA ILE A 310 1.14 -12.56 28.12
C ILE A 310 0.07 -13.66 28.31
N PRO A 311 0.41 -14.97 28.40
CA PRO A 311 -0.58 -16.02 28.64
C PRO A 311 -1.29 -15.88 30.00
N HIS A 312 -0.57 -15.39 31.02
CA HIS A 312 -1.09 -15.22 32.37
C HIS A 312 -1.86 -13.89 32.56
N MET A 313 -1.75 -12.96 31.60
CA MET A 313 -2.40 -11.65 31.63
C MET A 313 -3.61 -11.53 30.71
N GLN A 314 -4.16 -12.64 30.22
CA GLN A 314 -5.30 -12.62 29.28
C GLN A 314 -6.49 -11.79 29.80
N SER A 315 -6.86 -11.93 31.09
CA SER A 315 -7.94 -11.13 31.69
C SER A 315 -7.61 -9.64 31.72
N ALA A 316 -6.36 -9.27 32.04
CA ALA A 316 -5.93 -7.87 32.05
C ALA A 316 -5.87 -7.27 30.64
N MET A 317 -5.58 -8.08 29.62
CA MET A 317 -5.63 -7.67 28.21
C MET A 317 -7.07 -7.52 27.72
N LEU A 318 -8.00 -8.35 28.19
CA LEU A 318 -9.42 -8.20 27.92
C LEU A 318 -9.98 -6.90 28.53
N GLU A 319 -9.66 -6.59 29.79
CA GLU A 319 -10.09 -5.33 30.40
C GLU A 319 -9.47 -4.10 29.72
N LEU A 320 -8.21 -4.22 29.27
CA LEU A 320 -7.56 -3.16 28.50
C LEU A 320 -8.26 -2.93 27.15
N ASP A 321 -8.61 -4.00 26.45
CA ASP A 321 -9.41 -3.96 25.22
C ASP A 321 -10.74 -3.23 25.46
N GLN A 322 -11.49 -3.63 26.48
CA GLN A 322 -12.77 -3.03 26.83
C GLN A 322 -12.63 -1.55 27.19
N ALA A 323 -11.59 -1.17 27.94
CA ALA A 323 -11.33 0.21 28.30
C ALA A 323 -11.13 1.11 27.07
N PHE A 324 -10.40 0.65 26.05
CA PHE A 324 -10.24 1.43 24.81
C PHE A 324 -11.54 1.56 24.03
N HIS A 325 -12.36 0.52 23.98
CA HIS A 325 -13.69 0.61 23.38
C HIS A 325 -14.56 1.65 24.11
N TYR A 326 -14.54 1.68 25.45
CA TYR A 326 -15.32 2.67 26.21
C TYR A 326 -14.80 4.09 26.04
N ILE A 327 -13.48 4.28 25.90
CA ILE A 327 -12.90 5.59 25.58
C ILE A 327 -13.45 6.10 24.24
N VAL A 328 -13.57 5.24 23.23
CA VAL A 328 -14.17 5.63 21.94
C VAL A 328 -15.64 6.04 22.14
N LEU A 329 -16.44 5.23 22.83
CA LEU A 329 -17.86 5.55 23.05
C LEU A 329 -18.03 6.85 23.85
N PHE A 330 -17.14 7.09 24.82
CA PHE A 330 -17.10 8.32 25.58
C PHE A 330 -16.78 9.52 24.70
N ILE A 331 -15.78 9.41 23.82
CA ILE A 331 -15.46 10.46 22.83
C ILE A 331 -16.65 10.73 21.91
N VAL A 332 -17.33 9.69 21.42
CA VAL A 332 -18.54 9.87 20.59
C VAL A 332 -19.62 10.61 21.36
N SER A 333 -19.84 10.30 22.65
CA SER A 333 -20.83 10.98 23.50
C SER A 333 -20.45 12.38 23.99
N LEU A 334 -19.18 12.78 23.81
CA LEU A 334 -18.74 14.16 24.02
C LEU A 334 -18.99 15.03 22.79
N ILE A 335 -19.05 14.38 21.64
CA ILE A 335 -19.15 15.02 20.34
C ILE A 335 -20.62 15.22 19.92
N TYR A 336 -21.48 14.25 20.28
CA TYR A 336 -22.89 14.17 19.94
C TYR A 336 -23.71 13.92 21.22
#